data_AF-A0ABD2XGW5-F1
#
_entry.id   AF-A0ABD2XGW5-F1
#
_cell.length_a   1.000
_cell.length_b   1.000
_cell.length_c   1.000
_cell.angle_alpha   90.00
_cell.angle_beta   90.00
_cell.angle_gamma   90.00
#
_symmetry.space_group_name_H-M   'P 1'
#
loop_
_entity.id
_entity.type
_entity.pdbx_description
1 polymer ?
#
loop_
_entity_poly.entity_id
_entity_poly.type
_entity_poly.pdbx_seq_one_letter_code
_entity_poly.pdbx_strand_id
1 'polypeptide(L)'
;MDFESTKNIECPFTWKLDPKHAIAIGNESMLYDYKSSPVGSFIKVNTLAYIRSMQGNFDDAEKLIDEINYVWDFICKRISKENDYSVDVLLHIKYATAFCVYSMSRKKDQAKAMEIKIKDAKNFNSDIEKGTIFGSQAFASYVFLERNIDAALEAAKLAVSYAPNCELWHYINAQCLRTKRRQQKFDLPVSIEEENEFLKCYELSPSVENIIHVARMYKEKKNWEKSSEMYNQLYLKNPTDFNSNLILALHFIGQNDLIKAKNCLDYFEKNSEHKTKAYYHYLGKYYEKSDNYQKAKENYLKALGDSGNFPADMDHLKLIRKISRSKFDYEEIKHLKNMLKRYEGDKINTVFISLNLAMTYLFKSKNLKLAADYFLKAIKINPCDPQLENFQMTYRDKKYNIFDLISRNILTENENSYGITLKELKNYCTEYNNQAGKNNVPD
;
A
#
# COMPACT_ATOMS: atom_id res chain seq x y z
N MET A 1 6.87 27.95 7.28
CA MET A 1 6.24 28.30 8.57
C MET A 1 7.40 28.53 9.51
N ASP A 2 7.60 29.77 9.92
CA ASP A 2 8.75 30.11 10.78
C ASP A 2 8.27 29.99 12.23
N PHE A 3 8.75 28.95 12.91
CA PHE A 3 8.56 28.82 14.34
C PHE A 3 9.60 29.73 15.01
N GLU A 4 9.18 30.62 15.89
CA GLU A 4 10.07 31.43 16.73
C GLU A 4 10.75 30.52 17.77
N SER A 5 11.70 29.70 17.34
CA SER A 5 12.61 29.00 18.25
C SER A 5 14.02 29.56 18.14
N THR A 6 14.68 29.69 19.27
CA THR A 6 16.09 30.09 19.36
C THR A 6 17.06 28.97 18.96
N LYS A 7 16.57 27.74 18.76
CA LYS A 7 17.34 26.54 18.46
C LYS A 7 16.99 26.02 17.08
N ASN A 8 17.94 25.37 16.41
CA ASN A 8 17.64 24.65 15.17
C ASN A 8 16.92 23.35 15.55
N ILE A 9 15.82 23.07 14.86
CA ILE A 9 15.00 21.89 15.13
C ILE A 9 14.93 21.01 13.89
N GLU A 10 15.19 19.71 14.09
CA GLU A 10 14.90 18.63 13.15
C GLU A 10 13.63 17.89 13.57
N CYS A 11 12.54 18.07 12.81
CA CYS A 11 11.30 17.30 12.92
C CYS A 11 10.50 17.36 11.60
N PRO A 12 9.39 16.60 11.46
CA PRO A 12 8.58 16.62 10.23
C PRO A 12 8.13 18.01 9.77
N PHE A 13 7.94 18.97 10.70
CA PHE A 13 7.57 20.34 10.38
C PHE A 13 8.68 21.15 9.68
N THR A 14 9.94 20.75 9.83
CA THR A 14 11.12 21.43 9.26
C THR A 14 11.73 20.68 8.08
N TRP A 15 11.35 19.42 7.84
CA TRP A 15 11.90 18.58 6.77
C TRP A 15 11.34 18.86 5.37
N LYS A 16 10.76 20.06 5.16
CA LYS A 16 10.22 20.53 3.88
C LYS A 16 9.22 19.55 3.23
N LEU A 17 8.47 18.82 4.06
CA LEU A 17 7.35 17.99 3.60
C LEU A 17 6.28 18.92 2.99
N ASP A 18 5.72 18.54 1.84
CA ASP A 18 4.70 19.35 1.15
C ASP A 18 3.35 19.29 1.89
N PRO A 19 2.85 20.42 2.44
CA PRO A 19 1.57 20.44 3.16
C PRO A 19 0.38 20.01 2.28
N LYS A 20 0.45 20.21 0.96
CA LYS A 20 -0.61 19.78 0.04
C LYS A 20 -0.79 18.26 0.04
N HIS A 21 0.29 17.51 0.25
CA HIS A 21 0.23 16.05 0.33
C HIS A 21 -0.34 15.58 1.66
N ALA A 22 -0.08 16.30 2.76
CA ALA A 22 -0.68 16.02 4.06
C ALA A 22 -2.21 16.15 4.04
N ILE A 23 -2.74 17.15 3.34
CA ILE A 23 -4.20 17.36 3.22
C ILE A 23 -4.88 16.20 2.49
N ALA A 24 -4.19 15.55 1.56
CA ALA A 24 -4.74 14.45 0.75
C ALA A 24 -4.76 13.08 1.45
N ILE A 25 -4.03 12.92 2.57
CA ILE A 25 -4.00 11.66 3.32
C ILE A 25 -5.26 11.53 4.17
N GLY A 26 -6.09 10.52 3.89
CA GLY A 26 -7.33 10.28 4.62
C GLY A 26 -7.14 9.88 6.09
N ASN A 27 -8.25 9.78 6.82
CA ASN A 27 -8.26 9.39 8.24
C ASN A 27 -7.98 7.90 8.49
N GLU A 28 -7.51 7.14 7.50
CA GLU A 28 -7.20 5.73 7.70
C GLU A 28 -6.13 5.59 8.78
N SER A 29 -6.48 4.87 9.84
CA SER A 29 -5.52 4.44 10.85
C SER A 29 -4.49 3.58 10.13
N MET A 30 -3.28 4.09 9.93
CA MET A 30 -2.16 3.23 9.61
C MET A 30 -2.05 2.25 10.77
N LEU A 31 -2.43 0.99 10.57
CA LEU A 31 -2.36 -0.02 11.62
C LEU A 31 -0.88 -0.16 12.02
N TYR A 32 -0.53 0.38 13.18
CA TYR A 32 0.85 0.35 13.67
C TYR A 32 1.11 -0.99 14.33
N ASP A 33 2.10 -1.69 13.82
CA ASP A 33 2.70 -2.78 14.56
C ASP A 33 3.93 -2.24 15.30
N TYR A 34 3.67 -1.63 16.46
CA TYR A 34 4.71 -1.08 17.33
C TYR A 34 5.71 -2.13 17.81
N LYS A 35 5.35 -3.42 17.76
CA LYS A 35 6.18 -4.50 18.26
C LYS A 35 7.29 -4.88 17.29
N SER A 36 7.04 -4.79 15.99
CA SER A 36 7.93 -5.24 14.92
C SER A 36 8.94 -4.19 14.46
N SER A 37 8.54 -2.90 14.41
CA SER A 37 9.47 -1.80 14.10
C SER A 37 9.22 -0.59 15.01
N PRO A 38 9.77 -0.58 16.24
CA PRO A 38 9.49 0.47 17.22
C PRO A 38 9.92 1.86 16.73
N VAL A 39 11.17 2.03 16.29
CA VAL A 39 11.71 3.32 15.84
C VAL A 39 11.03 3.81 14.56
N GLY A 40 10.84 2.92 13.57
CA GLY A 40 10.11 3.26 12.35
C GLY A 40 8.67 3.68 12.64
N SER A 41 8.00 3.02 13.58
CA SER A 41 6.65 3.40 14.02
C SER A 41 6.66 4.76 14.74
N PHE A 42 7.62 4.99 15.63
CA PHE A 42 7.77 6.27 16.31
C PHE A 42 7.92 7.45 15.34
N ILE A 43 8.76 7.32 14.31
CA ILE A 43 8.94 8.36 13.29
C ILE A 43 7.63 8.59 12.53
N LYS A 44 6.89 7.52 12.19
CA LYS A 44 5.58 7.63 11.52
C LYS A 44 4.56 8.38 12.38
N VAL A 45 4.43 8.08 13.68
CA VAL A 45 3.48 8.78 14.56
C VAL A 45 3.84 10.28 14.67
N ASN A 46 5.13 10.63 14.76
CA ASN A 46 5.58 12.04 14.69
C ASN A 46 5.18 12.69 13.35
N THR A 47 5.33 11.98 12.24
CA THR A 47 4.93 12.47 10.90
C THR A 47 3.42 12.66 10.79
N LEU A 48 2.63 11.82 11.45
CA LEU A 48 1.18 11.93 11.48
C LEU A 48 0.70 13.11 12.31
N ALA A 49 1.38 13.43 13.41
CA ALA A 49 1.10 14.65 14.15
C ALA A 49 1.25 15.89 13.25
N TYR A 50 2.31 15.93 12.44
CA TYR A 50 2.47 16.93 11.38
C TYR A 50 1.30 16.93 10.38
N ILE A 51 0.91 15.75 9.86
CA ILE A 51 -0.20 15.63 8.91
C ILE A 51 -1.50 16.20 9.50
N ARG A 52 -1.85 15.83 10.74
CA ARG A 52 -3.05 16.31 11.42
C ARG A 52 -3.00 17.82 11.67
N SER A 53 -1.84 18.36 12.05
CA SER A 53 -1.67 19.80 12.17
C SER A 53 -1.84 20.53 10.83
N MET A 54 -1.31 19.99 9.73
CA MET A 54 -1.49 20.58 8.39
C MET A 54 -2.94 20.50 7.89
N GLN A 55 -3.71 19.53 8.37
CA GLN A 55 -5.15 19.41 8.11
C GLN A 55 -6.01 20.33 8.98
N GLY A 56 -5.42 21.04 9.95
CA GLY A 56 -6.15 21.84 10.93
C GLY A 56 -6.82 21.03 12.04
N ASN A 57 -6.56 19.72 12.12
CA ASN A 57 -7.11 18.81 13.12
C ASN A 57 -6.21 18.79 14.37
N PHE A 58 -6.15 19.90 15.09
CA PHE A 58 -5.23 20.09 16.21
C PHE A 58 -5.48 19.15 17.39
N ASP A 59 -6.75 18.86 17.72
CA ASP A 59 -7.08 17.93 18.80
C ASP A 59 -6.54 16.52 18.55
N ASP A 60 -6.59 16.05 17.31
CA ASP A 60 -6.04 14.75 16.93
C ASP A 60 -4.50 14.78 16.87
N ALA A 61 -3.91 15.90 16.42
CA ALA A 61 -2.46 16.09 16.47
C ALA A 61 -1.93 16.04 17.92
N GLU A 62 -2.70 16.56 18.88
CA GLU A 62 -2.34 16.51 20.30
C GLU A 62 -2.49 15.12 20.91
N LYS A 63 -3.55 14.37 20.58
CA LYS A 63 -3.65 12.95 20.99
C LYS A 63 -2.47 12.12 20.49
N LEU A 64 -1.98 12.44 19.29
CA LEU A 64 -0.77 11.79 18.75
C LEU A 64 0.48 12.11 19.57
N ILE A 65 0.55 13.23 20.30
CA ILE A 65 1.65 13.50 21.24
C ILE A 65 1.64 12.50 22.40
N ASP A 66 0.47 12.13 22.92
CA ASP A 66 0.34 11.10 23.96
C ASP A 66 0.75 9.73 23.42
N GLU A 67 0.36 9.41 22.18
CA GLU A 67 0.79 8.18 21.51
C GLU A 67 2.31 8.15 21.27
N ILE A 68 2.92 9.27 20.86
CA ILE A 68 4.38 9.40 20.74
C ILE A 68 5.06 9.13 22.08
N ASN A 69 4.50 9.63 23.19
CA ASN A 69 5.02 9.36 24.54
C ASN A 69 4.92 7.86 24.89
N TYR A 70 3.78 7.23 24.60
CA TYR A 70 3.58 5.81 24.84
C TYR A 70 4.57 4.94 24.05
N VAL A 71 4.74 5.21 22.75
CA VAL A 71 5.69 4.48 21.90
C VAL A 71 7.13 4.72 22.35
N TRP A 72 7.45 5.95 22.78
CA TRP A 72 8.76 6.27 23.34
C TRP A 72 9.10 5.43 24.58
N ASP A 73 8.16 5.25 25.49
CA ASP A 73 8.37 4.43 26.69
C ASP A 73 8.62 2.95 26.36
N PHE A 74 8.03 2.46 25.26
CA PHE A 74 8.29 1.13 24.74
C PHE A 74 9.69 1.02 24.11
N ILE A 75 10.09 2.05 23.34
CA ILE A 75 11.40 2.15 22.70
C ILE A 75 12.51 2.23 23.75
N CYS A 76 12.40 3.12 24.74
CA CYS A 76 13.41 3.29 25.78
C CYS A 76 13.76 2.02 26.53
N LYS A 77 12.79 1.11 26.70
CA LYS A 77 13.00 -0.19 27.35
C LYS A 77 13.77 -1.19 26.47
N ARG A 78 13.89 -0.90 25.17
CA ARG A 78 14.39 -1.84 24.13
C ARG A 78 15.59 -1.34 23.34
N ILE A 79 15.92 -0.05 23.37
CA ILE A 79 17.12 0.45 22.68
C ILE A 79 18.35 -0.16 23.35
N SER A 80 19.06 -1.00 22.60
CA SER A 80 20.45 -1.34 22.88
C SER A 80 21.34 -0.22 22.32
N LYS A 81 22.55 -0.08 22.88
CA LYS A 81 23.59 0.79 22.29
C LYS A 81 24.08 0.29 20.91
N GLU A 82 23.59 -0.86 20.45
CA GLU A 82 24.15 -1.62 19.31
C GLU A 82 23.36 -1.39 18.01
N ASN A 83 22.27 -0.61 18.03
CA ASN A 83 21.40 -0.45 16.86
C ASN A 83 21.79 0.72 15.91
N ASP A 84 22.95 1.35 16.13
CA ASP A 84 23.53 2.40 15.28
C ASP A 84 22.57 3.54 14.87
N TYR A 85 21.70 3.93 15.81
CA TYR A 85 20.91 5.16 15.77
C TYR A 85 20.99 5.93 17.09
N SER A 86 20.79 7.25 17.04
CA SER A 86 20.96 8.16 18.17
C SER A 86 19.65 8.38 18.94
N VAL A 87 19.65 7.97 20.21
CA VAL A 87 18.56 8.23 21.16
C VAL A 87 18.33 9.74 21.35
N ASP A 88 19.41 10.52 21.37
CA ASP A 88 19.37 11.96 21.56
C ASP A 88 18.67 12.67 20.40
N VAL A 89 18.92 12.22 19.16
CA VAL A 89 18.21 12.72 17.97
C VAL A 89 16.74 12.34 18.02
N LEU A 90 16.39 11.12 18.42
CA LEU A 90 14.99 10.70 18.53
C LEU A 90 14.23 11.49 19.62
N LEU A 91 14.88 11.76 20.77
CA LEU A 91 14.35 12.64 21.82
C LEU A 91 14.16 14.07 21.31
N HIS A 92 15.11 14.57 20.54
CA HIS A 92 14.99 15.87 19.90
C HIS A 92 13.77 15.93 18.99
N ILE A 93 13.61 14.96 18.09
CA ILE A 93 12.46 14.87 17.17
C ILE A 93 11.15 14.83 17.95
N LYS A 94 11.09 14.06 19.05
CA LYS A 94 9.94 13.99 19.96
C LYS A 94 9.51 15.37 20.45
N TYR A 95 10.45 16.08 21.08
CA TYR A 95 10.15 17.37 21.72
C TYR A 95 9.92 18.48 20.70
N ALA A 96 10.66 18.47 19.59
CA ALA A 96 10.47 19.40 18.48
C ALA A 96 9.10 19.24 17.82
N THR A 97 8.64 18.00 17.60
CA THR A 97 7.29 17.73 17.08
C THR A 97 6.22 18.24 18.03
N ALA A 98 6.32 17.92 19.32
CA ALA A 98 5.37 18.40 20.33
C ALA A 98 5.36 19.94 20.45
N PHE A 99 6.53 20.58 20.41
CA PHE A 99 6.65 22.03 20.37
C PHE A 99 5.91 22.65 19.18
N CYS A 100 6.11 22.13 17.97
CA CYS A 100 5.42 22.62 16.78
C CYS A 100 3.90 22.44 16.90
N VAL A 101 3.43 21.28 17.34
CA VAL A 101 1.99 21.01 17.53
C VAL A 101 1.38 21.99 18.53
N TYR A 102 1.95 22.12 19.74
CA TYR A 102 1.41 23.03 20.75
C TYR A 102 1.49 24.51 20.33
N SER A 103 2.53 24.89 19.58
CA SER A 103 2.64 26.25 19.03
C SER A 103 1.51 26.55 18.04
N MET A 104 1.21 25.60 17.14
CA MET A 104 0.10 25.73 16.19
C MET A 104 -1.27 25.72 16.89
N SER A 105 -1.43 24.93 17.96
CA SER A 105 -2.62 24.91 18.82
C SER A 105 -2.73 26.12 19.77
N ARG A 106 -1.81 27.09 19.72
CA ARG A 106 -1.75 28.27 20.60
C ARG A 106 -1.62 27.94 22.11
N LYS A 107 -1.07 26.77 22.44
CA LYS A 107 -0.80 26.29 23.81
C LYS A 107 0.60 26.71 24.27
N LYS A 108 0.75 28.01 24.56
CA LYS A 108 2.04 28.66 24.80
C LYS A 108 2.86 28.03 25.93
N ASP A 109 2.22 27.68 27.04
CA ASP A 109 2.93 27.13 28.21
C ASP A 109 3.49 25.72 27.91
N GLN A 110 2.68 24.87 27.26
CA GLN A 110 3.11 23.54 26.83
C GLN A 110 4.21 23.63 25.76
N ALA A 111 4.10 24.55 24.80
CA ALA A 111 5.13 24.78 23.80
C ALA A 111 6.46 25.18 24.46
N LYS A 112 6.45 26.17 25.36
CA LYS A 112 7.64 26.61 26.10
C LYS A 112 8.26 25.48 26.93
N ALA A 113 7.43 24.65 27.57
CA ALA A 113 7.90 23.48 28.31
C ALA A 113 8.62 22.45 27.43
N MET A 114 8.20 22.29 26.17
CA MET A 114 8.90 21.43 25.21
C MET A 114 10.17 22.09 24.67
N GLU A 115 10.15 23.38 24.36
CA GLU A 115 11.30 24.12 23.83
C GLU A 115 12.53 24.06 24.75
N ILE A 116 12.31 24.10 26.07
CA ILE A 116 13.38 23.96 27.07
C ILE A 116 14.10 22.60 26.92
N LYS A 117 13.37 21.54 26.55
CA LYS A 117 13.91 20.16 26.42
C LYS A 117 14.58 19.90 25.08
N ILE A 118 14.33 20.73 24.07
CA ILE A 118 14.92 20.60 22.73
C ILE A 118 16.43 20.90 22.81
N LYS A 119 17.27 20.05 22.22
CA LYS A 119 18.70 20.34 22.01
C LYS A 119 18.85 21.13 20.70
N ASP A 120 19.87 21.96 20.55
CA ASP A 120 20.12 22.60 19.25
C ASP A 120 20.62 21.53 18.26
N ALA A 121 19.90 21.34 17.15
CA ALA A 121 20.22 20.33 16.16
C ALA A 121 21.61 20.52 15.53
N LYS A 122 22.18 21.73 15.55
CA LYS A 122 23.57 21.99 15.11
C LYS A 122 24.63 21.25 15.94
N ASN A 123 24.26 20.76 17.12
CA ASN A 123 25.17 20.03 17.99
C ASN A 123 25.26 18.54 17.65
N PHE A 124 24.37 18.02 16.79
CA PHE A 124 24.36 16.64 16.32
C PHE A 124 25.37 16.45 15.19
N ASN A 125 26.59 16.04 15.53
CA ASN A 125 27.73 16.08 14.62
C ASN A 125 28.32 14.69 14.30
N SER A 126 28.02 13.68 15.11
CA SER A 126 28.49 12.30 14.85
C SER A 126 27.76 11.68 13.68
N ASP A 127 28.38 10.67 13.06
CA ASP A 127 27.79 9.98 11.91
C ASP A 127 26.51 9.23 12.32
N ILE A 128 26.46 8.61 13.49
CA ILE A 128 25.23 7.98 14.00
C ILE A 128 24.09 9.00 14.14
N GLU A 129 24.37 10.20 14.64
CA GLU A 129 23.37 11.26 14.77
C GLU A 129 22.87 11.74 13.41
N LYS A 130 23.78 12.02 12.47
CA LYS A 130 23.44 12.41 11.10
C LYS A 130 22.64 11.32 10.40
N GLY A 131 23.08 10.06 10.52
CA GLY A 131 22.38 8.89 9.99
C GLY A 131 20.96 8.78 10.55
N THR A 132 20.77 9.11 11.83
CA THR A 132 19.45 9.12 12.47
C THR A 132 18.55 10.24 11.97
N ILE A 133 19.09 11.43 11.74
CA ILE A 133 18.35 12.56 11.15
C ILE A 133 17.88 12.18 9.74
N PHE A 134 18.80 11.78 8.86
CA PHE A 134 18.47 11.43 7.48
C PHE A 134 17.57 10.20 7.38
N GLY A 135 17.79 9.19 8.23
CA GLY A 135 16.93 8.02 8.31
C GLY A 135 15.51 8.38 8.72
N SER A 136 15.35 9.29 9.69
CA SER A 136 14.03 9.78 10.09
C SER A 136 13.35 10.61 9.00
N GLN A 137 14.10 11.45 8.28
CA GLN A 137 13.61 12.18 7.11
C GLN A 137 13.14 11.23 5.99
N ALA A 138 13.87 10.14 5.75
CA ALA A 138 13.50 9.12 4.78
C ALA A 138 12.17 8.46 5.14
N PHE A 139 12.01 8.02 6.39
CA PHE A 139 10.74 7.45 6.88
C PHE A 139 9.57 8.42 6.78
N ALA A 140 9.76 9.67 7.17
CA ALA A 140 8.72 10.69 7.10
C ALA A 140 8.33 10.98 5.64
N SER A 141 9.30 11.10 4.74
CA SER A 141 9.04 11.32 3.31
C SER A 141 8.36 10.12 2.67
N TYR A 142 8.74 8.90 3.08
CA TYR A 142 8.16 7.66 2.59
C TYR A 142 6.67 7.51 2.94
N VAL A 143 6.16 8.15 4.00
CA VAL A 143 4.71 8.19 4.30
C VAL A 143 3.89 8.77 3.14
N PHE A 144 4.50 9.65 2.34
CA PHE A 144 3.86 10.28 1.18
C PHE A 144 4.06 9.50 -0.15
N LEU A 145 4.54 8.25 -0.07
CA LEU A 145 4.75 7.20 -1.10
C LEU A 145 4.82 7.66 -2.57
N GLU A 146 3.73 8.17 -3.13
CA GLU A 146 3.56 8.49 -4.56
C GLU A 146 4.21 9.79 -4.99
N ARG A 147 4.52 10.71 -4.07
CA ARG A 147 4.84 12.10 -4.44
C ARG A 147 6.16 12.63 -3.91
N ASN A 148 6.86 11.83 -3.10
CA ASN A 148 8.15 12.24 -2.52
C ASN A 148 9.16 11.08 -2.42
N ILE A 149 9.05 10.11 -3.33
CA ILE A 149 9.88 8.91 -3.28
C ILE A 149 11.37 9.22 -3.53
N ASP A 150 11.67 10.22 -4.35
CA ASP A 150 13.06 10.58 -4.66
C ASP A 150 13.76 11.20 -3.46
N ALA A 151 13.13 12.16 -2.76
CA ALA A 151 13.71 12.72 -1.54
C ALA A 151 13.83 11.68 -0.43
N ALA A 152 12.85 10.77 -0.31
CA ALA A 152 12.92 9.66 0.65
C ALA A 152 14.12 8.75 0.35
N LEU A 153 14.37 8.43 -0.93
CA LEU A 153 15.48 7.61 -1.37
C LEU A 153 16.83 8.31 -1.15
N GLU A 154 16.95 9.60 -1.48
CA GLU A 154 18.16 10.39 -1.24
C GLU A 154 18.51 10.42 0.26
N ALA A 155 17.54 10.71 1.12
CA ALA A 155 17.72 10.71 2.57
C ALA A 155 18.10 9.31 3.09
N ALA A 156 17.47 8.24 2.57
CA ALA A 156 17.79 6.87 2.97
C ALA A 156 19.24 6.49 2.61
N LYS A 157 19.71 6.87 1.42
CA LYS A 157 21.10 6.65 0.99
C LYS A 157 22.09 7.40 1.87
N LEU A 158 21.79 8.65 2.24
CA LEU A 158 22.60 9.40 3.19
C LEU A 158 22.63 8.71 4.55
N ALA A 159 21.50 8.24 5.05
CA ALA A 159 21.42 7.53 6.32
C ALA A 159 22.33 6.29 6.36
N VAL A 160 22.28 5.46 5.30
CA VAL A 160 23.16 4.30 5.13
C VAL A 160 24.64 4.71 5.05
N SER A 161 24.96 5.81 4.35
CA SER A 161 26.35 6.25 4.21
C SER A 161 26.99 6.69 5.54
N TYR A 162 26.19 7.26 6.45
CA TYR A 162 26.67 7.67 7.78
C TYR A 162 26.64 6.53 8.80
N ALA A 163 25.63 5.65 8.74
CA ALA A 163 25.47 4.55 9.68
C ALA A 163 25.21 3.22 8.94
N PRO A 164 26.24 2.63 8.29
CA PRO A 164 26.11 1.46 7.40
C PRO A 164 25.85 0.13 8.15
N ASN A 165 25.87 0.15 9.47
CA ASN A 165 25.56 -1.01 10.31
C ASN A 165 24.17 -0.91 10.94
N CYS A 166 23.43 0.16 10.66
CA CYS A 166 22.05 0.30 11.09
C CYS A 166 21.12 -0.42 10.12
N GLU A 167 20.58 -1.55 10.56
CA GLU A 167 19.62 -2.36 9.80
C GLU A 167 18.42 -1.55 9.28
N LEU A 168 17.90 -0.64 10.11
CA LEU A 168 16.72 0.15 9.80
C LEU A 168 16.92 1.09 8.60
N TRP A 169 18.15 1.59 8.41
CA TRP A 169 18.48 2.47 7.27
C TRP A 169 18.57 1.69 5.97
N HIS A 170 19.13 0.49 5.99
CA HIS A 170 19.09 -0.42 4.84
C HIS A 170 17.65 -0.81 4.50
N TYR A 171 16.82 -1.10 5.49
CA TYR A 171 15.41 -1.41 5.29
C TYR A 171 14.67 -0.29 4.55
N ILE A 172 14.75 0.95 5.03
CA ILE A 172 14.02 2.06 4.40
C ILE A 172 14.57 2.39 3.01
N ASN A 173 15.88 2.26 2.80
CA ASN A 173 16.50 2.40 1.48
C ASN A 173 15.94 1.36 0.49
N ALA A 174 15.91 0.09 0.89
CA ALA A 174 15.33 -1.00 0.09
C ALA A 174 13.84 -0.77 -0.22
N GLN A 175 13.04 -0.29 0.74
CA GLN A 175 11.64 0.04 0.51
C GLN A 175 11.45 1.21 -0.47
N CYS A 176 12.32 2.22 -0.40
CA CYS A 176 12.29 3.34 -1.33
C CYS A 176 12.61 2.90 -2.76
N LEU A 177 13.68 2.12 -2.95
CA LEU A 177 14.07 1.53 -4.24
C LEU A 177 12.93 0.69 -4.83
N ARG A 178 12.38 -0.21 -4.01
CA ARG A 178 11.27 -1.07 -4.41
C ARG A 178 10.03 -0.27 -4.83
N THR A 179 9.69 0.77 -4.08
CA THR A 179 8.52 1.61 -4.37
C THR A 179 8.71 2.40 -5.65
N LYS A 180 9.88 3.02 -5.83
CA LYS A 180 10.24 3.74 -7.06
C LYS A 180 10.15 2.83 -8.30
N ARG A 181 10.70 1.62 -8.22
CA ARG A 181 10.58 0.60 -9.28
C ARG A 181 9.13 0.29 -9.62
N ARG A 182 8.30 0.02 -8.60
CA ARG A 182 6.89 -0.37 -8.82
C ARG A 182 6.01 0.77 -9.31
N GLN A 183 6.36 2.02 -9.05
CA GLN A 183 5.70 3.21 -9.61
C GLN A 183 6.00 3.38 -11.10
N GLN A 184 7.24 3.12 -11.52
CA GLN A 184 7.59 3.15 -12.94
C GLN A 184 6.86 2.06 -13.71
N LYS A 185 6.95 0.81 -13.23
CA LYS A 185 6.24 -0.33 -13.81
C LYS A 185 6.28 -1.53 -12.88
N PHE A 186 5.13 -2.18 -12.69
CA PHE A 186 5.00 -3.28 -11.73
C PHE A 186 5.89 -4.50 -12.04
N ASP A 187 6.18 -4.77 -13.32
CA ASP A 187 6.90 -5.96 -13.79
C ASP A 187 8.41 -5.74 -14.00
N LEU A 188 8.95 -4.57 -13.62
CA LEU A 188 10.39 -4.32 -13.68
C LEU A 188 11.14 -5.27 -12.73
N PRO A 189 12.31 -5.81 -13.17
CA PRO A 189 13.12 -6.68 -12.35
C PRO A 189 13.69 -5.94 -11.13
N VAL A 190 13.86 -6.66 -10.02
CA VAL A 190 14.56 -6.17 -8.83
C VAL A 190 15.99 -5.80 -9.21
N SER A 191 16.44 -4.60 -8.85
CA SER A 191 17.82 -4.15 -9.12
C SER A 191 18.81 -4.78 -8.13
N ILE A 192 20.09 -4.85 -8.52
CA ILE A 192 21.17 -5.33 -7.63
C ILE A 192 21.24 -4.46 -6.36
N GLU A 193 21.05 -3.15 -6.50
CA GLU A 193 21.02 -2.22 -5.37
C GLU A 193 19.87 -2.57 -4.41
N GLU A 194 18.63 -2.74 -4.90
CA GLU A 194 17.48 -3.10 -4.06
C GLU A 194 17.69 -4.44 -3.34
N GLU A 195 18.23 -5.44 -4.04
CA GLU A 195 18.56 -6.74 -3.47
C GLU A 195 19.61 -6.64 -2.36
N ASN A 196 20.72 -5.93 -2.62
CA ASN A 196 21.79 -5.78 -1.64
C ASN A 196 21.32 -5.12 -0.35
N GLU A 197 20.47 -4.09 -0.45
CA GLU A 197 19.93 -3.40 0.73
C GLU A 197 19.02 -4.32 1.57
N PHE A 198 18.13 -5.10 0.93
CA PHE A 198 17.32 -6.09 1.65
C PHE A 198 18.17 -7.19 2.29
N LEU A 199 19.20 -7.67 1.59
CA LEU A 199 20.10 -8.69 2.13
C LEU A 199 20.94 -8.17 3.28
N LYS A 200 21.44 -6.92 3.20
CA LYS A 200 22.22 -6.31 4.27
C LYS A 200 21.38 -6.07 5.52
N CYS A 201 20.14 -5.60 5.35
CA CYS A 201 19.15 -5.49 6.42
C CYS A 201 18.96 -6.85 7.15
N TYR A 202 18.80 -7.94 6.41
CA TYR A 202 18.67 -9.29 6.97
C TYR A 202 19.97 -9.82 7.62
N GLU A 203 21.14 -9.52 7.05
CA GLU A 203 22.45 -9.87 7.61
C GLU A 203 22.67 -9.21 8.98
N LEU A 204 22.32 -7.93 9.10
CA LEU A 204 22.44 -7.15 10.33
C LEU A 204 21.40 -7.59 11.38
N SER A 205 20.19 -7.95 10.97
CA SER A 205 19.16 -8.48 11.87
C SER A 205 18.26 -9.50 11.17
N PRO A 206 18.42 -10.81 11.43
CA PRO A 206 17.59 -11.87 10.86
C PRO A 206 16.25 -12.01 11.62
N SER A 207 15.57 -10.88 11.80
CA SER A 207 14.25 -10.76 12.42
C SER A 207 13.15 -11.39 11.56
N VAL A 208 11.98 -11.59 12.15
CA VAL A 208 10.79 -12.12 11.44
C VAL A 208 10.41 -11.23 10.27
N GLU A 209 10.44 -9.91 10.50
CA GLU A 209 10.14 -8.87 9.53
C GLU A 209 11.11 -8.90 8.34
N ASN A 210 12.41 -8.99 8.63
CA ASN A 210 13.43 -8.97 7.59
C ASN A 210 13.42 -10.24 6.75
N ILE A 211 13.09 -11.40 7.35
CA ILE A 211 12.84 -12.62 6.60
C ILE A 211 11.68 -12.43 5.62
N ILE A 212 10.57 -11.82 6.05
CA ILE A 212 9.41 -11.53 5.19
C ILE A 212 9.82 -10.62 4.02
N HIS A 213 10.61 -9.58 4.29
CA HIS A 213 11.06 -8.63 3.28
C HIS A 213 11.97 -9.28 2.23
N VAL A 214 12.96 -10.07 2.65
CA VAL A 214 13.84 -10.82 1.75
C VAL A 214 13.06 -11.88 0.96
N ALA A 215 12.16 -12.63 1.62
CA ALA A 215 11.33 -13.62 0.95
C ALA A 215 10.48 -12.99 -0.17
N ARG A 216 9.92 -11.79 0.10
CA ARG A 216 9.16 -11.02 -0.87
C ARG A 216 10.03 -10.51 -2.03
N MET A 217 11.23 -10.01 -1.75
CA MET A 217 12.19 -9.58 -2.77
C MET A 217 12.50 -10.74 -3.72
N TYR A 218 12.85 -11.93 -3.19
CA TYR A 218 13.11 -13.11 -4.03
C TYR A 218 11.89 -13.52 -4.85
N LYS A 219 10.68 -13.41 -4.29
CA LYS A 219 9.43 -13.64 -5.02
C LYS A 219 9.28 -12.68 -6.21
N GLU A 220 9.56 -11.39 -6.01
CA GLU A 220 9.49 -10.36 -7.05
C GLU A 220 10.59 -10.54 -8.12
N LYS A 221 11.74 -11.08 -7.72
CA LYS A 221 12.81 -11.56 -8.62
C LYS A 221 12.46 -12.87 -9.33
N LYS A 222 11.30 -13.47 -9.04
CA LYS A 222 10.86 -14.79 -9.53
C LYS A 222 11.78 -15.95 -9.12
N ASN A 223 12.59 -15.74 -8.09
CA ASN A 223 13.35 -16.80 -7.43
C ASN A 223 12.46 -17.49 -6.39
N TRP A 224 11.58 -18.38 -6.87
CA TRP A 224 10.58 -19.06 -6.05
C TRP A 224 11.19 -19.98 -5.00
N GLU A 225 12.34 -20.59 -5.30
CA GLU A 225 13.07 -21.49 -4.42
C GLU A 225 13.56 -20.76 -3.17
N LYS A 226 14.40 -19.71 -3.34
CA LYS A 226 14.88 -18.91 -2.21
C LYS A 226 13.75 -18.23 -1.45
N SER A 227 12.72 -17.76 -2.15
CA SER A 227 11.54 -17.19 -1.49
C SER A 227 10.88 -18.22 -0.57
N SER A 228 10.69 -19.46 -1.04
CA SER A 228 10.09 -20.54 -0.25
C SER A 228 11.00 -20.98 0.89
N GLU A 229 12.32 -21.01 0.68
CA GLU A 229 13.29 -21.28 1.75
C GLU A 229 13.13 -20.29 2.91
N MET A 230 13.12 -18.99 2.61
CA MET A 230 12.95 -17.95 3.63
C MET A 230 11.61 -18.07 4.37
N TYR A 231 10.51 -18.34 3.67
CA TYR A 231 9.20 -18.55 4.33
C TYR A 231 9.16 -19.83 5.18
N ASN A 232 9.82 -20.91 4.76
CA ASN A 232 9.93 -22.12 5.56
C ASN A 232 10.80 -21.88 6.80
N GLN A 233 11.91 -21.15 6.69
CA GLN A 233 12.71 -20.74 7.84
C GLN A 233 11.88 -19.91 8.83
N LEU A 234 11.09 -18.95 8.34
CA LEU A 234 10.17 -18.20 9.17
C LEU A 234 9.13 -19.09 9.86
N TYR A 235 8.53 -20.02 9.13
CA TYR A 235 7.56 -20.98 9.68
C TYR A 235 8.16 -21.79 10.83
N LEU A 236 9.39 -22.28 10.68
CA LEU A 236 10.09 -23.04 11.72
C LEU A 236 10.41 -22.23 12.98
N LYS A 237 10.52 -20.90 12.87
CA LYS A 237 10.65 -20.01 14.04
C LYS A 237 9.36 -19.87 14.85
N ASN A 238 8.22 -20.41 14.37
CA ASN A 238 6.91 -20.33 15.01
C ASN A 238 6.54 -18.90 15.46
N PRO A 239 6.43 -17.93 14.53
CA PRO A 239 6.14 -16.55 14.90
C PRO A 239 4.79 -16.47 15.62
N THR A 240 4.75 -15.70 16.71
CA THR A 240 3.54 -15.49 17.53
C THR A 240 2.81 -14.20 17.20
N ASP A 241 3.25 -13.45 16.18
CA ASP A 241 2.55 -12.26 15.73
C ASP A 241 1.53 -12.61 14.63
N PHE A 242 0.45 -11.84 14.57
CA PHE A 242 -0.66 -12.10 13.65
C PHE A 242 -0.28 -11.83 12.19
N ASN A 243 0.57 -10.84 11.92
CA ASN A 243 0.95 -10.44 10.57
C ASN A 243 1.74 -11.55 9.87
N SER A 244 2.74 -12.10 10.56
CA SER A 244 3.56 -13.19 10.06
C SER A 244 2.75 -14.44 9.78
N ASN A 245 1.82 -14.82 10.67
CA ASN A 245 0.94 -15.96 10.45
C ASN A 245 0.03 -15.77 9.22
N LEU A 246 -0.49 -14.56 8.97
CA LEU A 246 -1.26 -14.27 7.75
C LEU A 246 -0.40 -14.38 6.49
N ILE A 247 0.83 -13.86 6.53
CA ILE A 247 1.76 -13.91 5.39
C ILE A 247 2.17 -15.34 5.08
N LEU A 248 2.50 -16.13 6.10
CA LEU A 248 2.81 -17.56 5.97
C LEU A 248 1.61 -18.34 5.42
N ALA A 249 0.41 -18.11 5.96
CA ALA A 249 -0.81 -18.73 5.45
C ALA A 249 -1.00 -18.45 3.95
N LEU A 250 -0.89 -17.18 3.53
CA LEU A 250 -1.01 -16.82 2.12
C LEU A 250 0.09 -17.46 1.26
N HIS A 251 1.33 -17.55 1.76
CA HIS A 251 2.42 -18.24 1.06
C HIS A 251 2.09 -19.72 0.84
N PHE A 252 1.73 -20.45 1.89
CA PHE A 252 1.45 -21.89 1.82
C PHE A 252 0.19 -22.22 1.01
N ILE A 253 -0.86 -21.37 1.06
CA ILE A 253 -2.00 -21.45 0.14
C ILE A 253 -1.54 -21.34 -1.32
N GLY A 254 -0.61 -20.43 -1.60
CA GLY A 254 -0.03 -20.24 -2.93
C GLY A 254 0.77 -21.46 -3.42
N GLN A 255 1.47 -22.13 -2.50
CA GLN A 255 2.21 -23.37 -2.76
C GLN A 255 1.34 -24.64 -2.73
N ASN A 256 0.04 -24.50 -2.43
CA ASN A 256 -0.88 -25.62 -2.22
C ASN A 256 -0.49 -26.55 -1.03
N ASP A 257 0.34 -26.06 -0.09
CA ASP A 257 0.63 -26.74 1.17
C ASP A 257 -0.48 -26.40 2.19
N LEU A 258 -1.61 -27.09 2.05
CA LEU A 258 -2.81 -26.82 2.84
C LEU A 258 -2.61 -27.16 4.33
N ILE A 259 -1.69 -28.07 4.66
CA ILE A 259 -1.40 -28.45 6.05
C ILE A 259 -0.75 -27.26 6.77
N LYS A 260 0.36 -26.72 6.23
CA LYS A 260 1.01 -25.55 6.85
C LYS A 260 0.11 -24.31 6.82
N ALA A 261 -0.64 -24.12 5.73
CA ALA A 261 -1.60 -23.02 5.65
C ALA A 261 -2.66 -23.09 6.77
N LYS A 262 -3.24 -24.27 7.03
CA LYS A 262 -4.21 -24.47 8.11
C LYS A 262 -3.58 -24.20 9.47
N ASN A 263 -2.36 -24.71 9.71
CA ASN A 263 -1.64 -24.47 10.97
C ASN A 263 -1.48 -22.96 11.26
N CYS A 264 -1.11 -22.16 10.25
CA CYS A 264 -0.99 -20.71 10.39
C CYS A 264 -2.34 -20.02 10.63
N LEU A 265 -3.43 -20.51 10.01
CA LEU A 265 -4.78 -19.95 10.19
C LEU A 265 -5.39 -20.33 11.55
N ASP A 266 -5.03 -21.49 12.12
CA ASP A 266 -5.56 -21.97 13.40
C ASP A 266 -5.04 -21.18 14.60
N TYR A 267 -3.93 -20.46 14.42
CA TYR A 267 -3.47 -19.45 15.37
C TYR A 267 -4.59 -18.46 15.77
N PHE A 268 -5.47 -18.10 14.82
CA PHE A 268 -6.54 -17.12 15.03
C PHE A 268 -7.78 -17.71 15.70
N GLU A 269 -7.92 -19.03 15.78
CA GLU A 269 -9.01 -19.66 16.54
C GLU A 269 -8.85 -19.39 18.04
N LYS A 270 -7.59 -19.40 18.52
CA LYS A 270 -7.24 -19.13 19.91
C LYS A 270 -7.13 -17.63 20.24
N ASN A 271 -7.02 -16.77 19.22
CA ASN A 271 -6.83 -15.32 19.35
C ASN A 271 -7.90 -14.57 18.53
N SER A 272 -9.17 -14.72 18.93
CA SER A 272 -10.33 -14.26 18.15
C SER A 272 -10.38 -12.75 17.92
N GLU A 273 -9.79 -11.96 18.81
CA GLU A 273 -9.63 -10.50 18.72
C GLU A 273 -8.79 -10.05 17.52
N HIS A 274 -8.00 -10.94 16.92
CA HIS A 274 -7.16 -10.66 15.75
C HIS A 274 -7.76 -11.12 14.41
N LYS A 275 -9.03 -11.54 14.38
CA LYS A 275 -9.72 -11.94 13.15
C LYS A 275 -10.08 -10.71 12.28
N THR A 276 -9.09 -10.24 11.53
CA THR A 276 -9.22 -9.11 10.60
C THR A 276 -9.90 -9.50 9.28
N LYS A 277 -10.22 -8.50 8.45
CA LYS A 277 -10.67 -8.72 7.06
C LYS A 277 -9.65 -9.56 6.25
N ALA A 278 -8.35 -9.35 6.47
CA ALA A 278 -7.29 -10.09 5.80
C ALA A 278 -7.28 -11.57 6.21
N TYR A 279 -7.51 -11.86 7.50
CA TYR A 279 -7.70 -13.23 7.98
C TYR A 279 -8.84 -13.94 7.24
N TYR A 280 -10.02 -13.33 7.20
CA TYR A 280 -11.17 -13.93 6.51
C TYR A 280 -10.93 -14.08 5.01
N HIS A 281 -10.20 -13.15 4.38
CA HIS A 281 -9.83 -13.26 2.97
C HIS A 281 -8.96 -14.50 2.73
N TYR A 282 -7.94 -14.72 3.55
CA TYR A 282 -7.02 -15.84 3.38
C TYR A 282 -7.67 -17.17 3.78
N LEU A 283 -8.55 -17.18 4.78
CA LEU A 283 -9.37 -18.34 5.09
C LEU A 283 -10.32 -18.69 3.95
N GLY A 284 -10.89 -17.69 3.27
CA GLY A 284 -11.67 -17.89 2.04
C GLY A 284 -10.85 -18.58 0.94
N LYS A 285 -9.61 -18.09 0.70
CA LYS A 285 -8.68 -18.72 -0.27
C LYS A 285 -8.31 -20.15 0.10
N TYR A 286 -8.06 -20.41 1.38
CA TYR A 286 -7.77 -21.74 1.87
C TYR A 286 -8.90 -22.72 1.54
N TYR A 287 -10.14 -22.33 1.86
CA TYR A 287 -11.31 -23.15 1.55
C TYR A 287 -11.57 -23.29 0.05
N GLU A 288 -11.29 -22.26 -0.75
CA GLU A 288 -11.38 -22.35 -2.21
C GLU A 288 -10.38 -23.36 -2.78
N LYS A 289 -9.14 -23.36 -2.28
CA LYS A 289 -8.09 -24.33 -2.66
C LYS A 289 -8.38 -25.75 -2.16
N SER A 290 -9.12 -25.87 -1.06
CA SER A 290 -9.58 -27.14 -0.51
C SER A 290 -10.93 -27.61 -1.12
N ASP A 291 -11.39 -26.97 -2.19
CA ASP A 291 -12.66 -27.20 -2.88
C ASP A 291 -13.92 -27.10 -1.99
N ASN A 292 -13.82 -26.47 -0.83
CA ASN A 292 -14.96 -26.14 0.03
C ASN A 292 -15.52 -24.76 -0.33
N TYR A 293 -16.18 -24.68 -1.49
CA TYR A 293 -16.66 -23.41 -2.04
C TYR A 293 -17.69 -22.70 -1.18
N GLN A 294 -18.48 -23.44 -0.40
CA GLN A 294 -19.46 -22.85 0.52
C GLN A 294 -18.74 -22.06 1.63
N LYS A 295 -17.75 -22.68 2.31
CA LYS A 295 -16.95 -21.98 3.31
C LYS A 295 -16.08 -20.88 2.70
N ALA A 296 -15.60 -21.06 1.47
CA ALA A 296 -14.87 -20.02 0.76
C ALA A 296 -15.72 -18.76 0.59
N LYS A 297 -16.95 -18.92 0.10
CA LYS A 297 -17.93 -17.83 -0.06
C LYS A 297 -18.21 -17.13 1.26
N GLU A 298 -18.52 -17.87 2.32
CA GLU A 298 -18.82 -17.30 3.64
C GLU A 298 -17.67 -16.44 4.17
N ASN A 299 -16.43 -16.91 4.01
CA ASN A 299 -15.26 -16.17 4.50
C ASN A 299 -14.90 -14.98 3.60
N TYR A 300 -15.08 -15.08 2.28
CA TYR A 300 -14.95 -13.91 1.43
C TYR A 300 -15.97 -12.83 1.80
N LEU A 301 -17.24 -13.18 2.06
CA LEU A 301 -18.25 -12.21 2.51
C LEU A 301 -17.88 -11.53 3.84
N LYS A 302 -17.32 -12.28 4.80
CA LYS A 302 -16.78 -11.71 6.05
C LYS A 302 -15.61 -10.77 5.79
N ALA A 303 -14.74 -11.09 4.84
CA ALA A 303 -13.60 -10.27 4.48
C ALA A 303 -13.98 -8.92 3.85
N LEU A 304 -15.15 -8.82 3.21
CA LEU A 304 -15.65 -7.57 2.63
C LEU A 304 -15.96 -6.56 3.75
N GLY A 305 -16.75 -6.97 4.76
CA GLY A 305 -17.29 -6.07 5.79
C GLY A 305 -18.03 -4.85 5.19
N ASP A 306 -18.22 -3.82 6.00
CA ASP A 306 -19.02 -2.65 5.59
C ASP A 306 -18.26 -1.70 4.65
N SER A 307 -16.96 -1.47 4.91
CA SER A 307 -16.10 -0.60 4.08
C SER A 307 -15.51 -1.28 2.83
N GLY A 308 -15.84 -2.55 2.58
CA GLY A 308 -15.28 -3.32 1.46
C GLY A 308 -13.83 -3.80 1.64
N ASN A 309 -13.43 -4.74 0.79
CA ASN A 309 -12.06 -5.23 0.63
C ASN A 309 -11.92 -5.71 -0.83
N PHE A 310 -11.40 -4.84 -1.70
CA PHE A 310 -11.43 -5.05 -3.14
C PHE A 310 -10.74 -6.35 -3.59
N PRO A 311 -9.54 -6.70 -3.07
CA PRO A 311 -8.94 -8.02 -3.33
C PRO A 311 -9.83 -9.21 -2.97
N ALA A 312 -10.49 -9.18 -1.81
CA ALA A 312 -11.41 -10.26 -1.40
C ALA A 312 -12.66 -10.31 -2.28
N ASP A 313 -13.18 -9.15 -2.70
CA ASP A 313 -14.34 -9.05 -3.58
C ASP A 313 -14.06 -9.59 -4.99
N MET A 314 -12.85 -9.35 -5.48
CA MET A 314 -12.37 -9.89 -6.74
C MET A 314 -12.16 -11.41 -6.69
N ASP A 315 -11.66 -11.95 -5.57
CA ASP A 315 -11.55 -13.40 -5.39
C ASP A 315 -12.93 -14.06 -5.21
N HIS A 316 -13.88 -13.38 -4.55
CA HIS A 316 -15.28 -13.83 -4.52
C HIS A 316 -15.91 -13.84 -5.91
N LEU A 317 -15.66 -12.83 -6.74
CA LEU A 317 -16.09 -12.80 -8.13
C LEU A 317 -15.51 -13.97 -8.94
N LYS A 318 -14.24 -14.32 -8.74
CA LYS A 318 -13.62 -15.51 -9.36
C LYS A 318 -14.31 -16.78 -8.90
N LEU A 319 -14.60 -16.90 -7.60
CA LEU A 319 -15.34 -18.04 -7.06
C LEU A 319 -16.73 -18.17 -7.69
N ILE A 320 -17.50 -17.07 -7.79
CA ILE A 320 -18.81 -17.03 -8.46
C ILE A 320 -18.70 -17.58 -9.89
N ARG A 321 -17.68 -17.15 -10.64
CA ARG A 321 -17.44 -17.62 -12.00
C ARG A 321 -17.05 -19.10 -12.07
N LYS A 322 -16.26 -19.58 -11.10
CA LYS A 322 -15.83 -20.98 -11.01
C LYS A 322 -17.01 -21.91 -10.74
N ILE A 323 -17.92 -21.51 -9.84
CA ILE A 323 -19.04 -22.36 -9.41
C ILE A 323 -20.32 -22.16 -10.23
N SER A 324 -20.43 -21.05 -10.97
CA SER A 324 -21.62 -20.78 -11.76
C SER A 324 -21.76 -21.82 -12.86
N ARG A 325 -22.76 -22.70 -12.69
CA ARG A 325 -23.23 -23.64 -13.71
C ARG A 325 -24.25 -23.02 -14.67
N SER A 326 -24.62 -21.76 -14.42
CA SER A 326 -25.65 -21.05 -15.16
C SER A 326 -25.13 -20.64 -16.54
N LYS A 327 -25.95 -20.90 -17.58
CA LYS A 327 -25.77 -20.34 -18.94
C LYS A 327 -25.85 -18.80 -18.96
N PHE A 328 -26.42 -18.21 -17.90
CA PHE A 328 -26.66 -16.77 -17.76
C PHE A 328 -25.81 -16.18 -16.63
N ASP A 329 -25.18 -15.03 -16.88
CA ASP A 329 -24.22 -14.39 -15.97
C ASP A 329 -24.88 -13.60 -14.83
N TYR A 330 -26.08 -13.99 -14.39
CA TYR A 330 -26.90 -13.21 -13.46
C TYR A 330 -26.17 -12.94 -12.14
N GLU A 331 -25.63 -13.97 -11.48
CA GLU A 331 -24.92 -13.81 -10.20
C GLU A 331 -23.63 -13.01 -10.35
N GLU A 332 -22.90 -13.20 -11.46
CA GLU A 332 -21.71 -12.41 -11.77
C GLU A 332 -22.04 -10.92 -11.96
N ILE A 333 -23.05 -10.62 -12.79
CA ILE A 333 -23.50 -9.24 -13.05
C ILE A 333 -24.03 -8.60 -11.77
N LYS A 334 -24.82 -9.34 -10.98
CA LYS A 334 -25.35 -8.88 -9.70
C LYS A 334 -24.22 -8.53 -8.74
N HIS A 335 -23.21 -9.40 -8.62
CA HIS A 335 -22.04 -9.14 -7.79
C HIS A 335 -21.27 -7.90 -8.26
N LEU A 336 -20.94 -7.82 -9.55
CA LEU A 336 -20.23 -6.67 -10.12
C LEU A 336 -21.00 -5.34 -9.94
N LYS A 337 -22.33 -5.34 -10.07
CA LYS A 337 -23.16 -4.15 -9.77
C LYS A 337 -23.09 -3.74 -8.30
N ASN A 338 -23.07 -4.72 -7.38
CA ASN A 338 -22.87 -4.45 -5.96
C ASN A 338 -21.47 -3.89 -5.67
N MET A 339 -20.44 -4.42 -6.33
CA MET A 339 -19.08 -3.87 -6.26
C MET A 339 -19.06 -2.41 -6.72
N LEU A 340 -19.72 -2.11 -7.85
CA LEU A 340 -19.75 -0.75 -8.40
C LEU A 340 -20.40 0.25 -7.45
N LYS A 341 -21.46 -0.14 -6.72
CA LYS A 341 -22.06 0.69 -5.67
C LYS A 341 -21.14 0.86 -4.47
N ARG A 342 -20.44 -0.20 -4.07
CA ARG A 342 -19.55 -0.18 -2.89
C ARG A 342 -18.31 0.69 -3.12
N TYR A 343 -17.76 0.69 -4.33
CA TYR A 343 -16.51 1.38 -4.67
C TYR A 343 -16.72 2.68 -5.46
N GLU A 344 -17.92 3.25 -5.47
CA GLU A 344 -18.27 4.43 -6.29
C GLU A 344 -17.33 5.64 -6.07
N GLY A 345 -16.78 5.79 -4.87
CA GLY A 345 -15.80 6.85 -4.55
C GLY A 345 -14.36 6.59 -5.01
N ASP A 346 -14.05 5.36 -5.43
CA ASP A 346 -12.72 4.96 -5.91
C ASP A 346 -12.74 4.86 -7.45
N LYS A 347 -12.16 5.88 -8.10
CA LYS A 347 -12.16 5.98 -9.56
C LYS A 347 -11.47 4.79 -10.24
N ILE A 348 -10.33 4.35 -9.71
CA ILE A 348 -9.52 3.27 -10.31
C ILE A 348 -10.32 1.96 -10.27
N ASN A 349 -10.87 1.62 -9.10
CA ASN A 349 -11.67 0.41 -8.94
C ASN A 349 -12.97 0.50 -9.73
N THR A 350 -13.61 1.67 -9.80
CA THR A 350 -14.84 1.88 -10.57
C THR A 350 -14.61 1.70 -12.08
N VAL A 351 -13.48 2.18 -12.63
CA VAL A 351 -13.08 1.90 -14.02
C VAL A 351 -12.93 0.39 -14.22
N PHE A 352 -12.15 -0.28 -13.37
CA PHE A 352 -11.91 -1.72 -13.49
C PHE A 352 -13.20 -2.55 -13.42
N ILE A 353 -14.11 -2.23 -12.49
CA ILE A 353 -15.40 -2.91 -12.33
C ILE A 353 -16.29 -2.66 -13.55
N SER A 354 -16.33 -1.42 -14.06
CA SER A 354 -17.12 -1.06 -15.24
C SER A 354 -16.64 -1.80 -16.48
N LEU A 355 -15.32 -1.93 -16.66
CA LEU A 355 -14.74 -2.73 -17.75
C LEU A 355 -15.08 -4.23 -17.60
N ASN A 356 -15.03 -4.80 -16.38
CA ASN A 356 -15.48 -6.18 -16.17
C ASN A 356 -16.96 -6.37 -16.53
N LEU A 357 -17.84 -5.43 -16.15
CA LEU A 357 -19.27 -5.46 -16.53
C LEU A 357 -19.45 -5.40 -18.05
N ALA A 358 -18.78 -4.45 -18.71
CA ALA A 358 -18.85 -4.29 -20.16
C ALA A 358 -18.43 -5.57 -20.88
N MET A 359 -17.33 -6.18 -20.45
CA MET A 359 -16.82 -7.41 -21.04
C MET A 359 -17.72 -8.62 -20.78
N THR A 360 -18.34 -8.71 -19.59
CA THR A 360 -19.32 -9.76 -19.29
C THR A 360 -20.55 -9.64 -20.18
N TYR A 361 -21.09 -8.42 -20.36
CA TYR A 361 -22.20 -8.18 -21.29
C TYR A 361 -21.83 -8.48 -22.74
N LEU A 362 -20.64 -8.06 -23.18
CA LEU A 362 -20.18 -8.26 -24.55
C LEU A 362 -19.97 -9.75 -24.87
N PHE A 363 -19.19 -10.45 -24.05
CA PHE A 363 -18.73 -11.79 -24.39
C PHE A 363 -19.68 -12.90 -24.00
N LYS A 364 -20.32 -12.78 -22.84
CA LYS A 364 -21.12 -13.86 -22.28
C LYS A 364 -22.62 -13.62 -22.50
N SER A 365 -23.14 -12.48 -22.06
CA SER A 365 -24.57 -12.18 -22.20
C SER A 365 -24.97 -11.69 -23.61
N LYS A 366 -24.00 -11.38 -24.48
CA LYS A 366 -24.19 -10.82 -25.83
C LYS A 366 -25.09 -9.58 -25.89
N ASN A 367 -25.09 -8.77 -24.82
CA ASN A 367 -25.86 -7.54 -24.73
C ASN A 367 -24.97 -6.34 -25.10
N LEU A 368 -24.91 -6.03 -26.40
CA LEU A 368 -24.05 -4.97 -26.93
C LEU A 368 -24.39 -3.59 -26.37
N LYS A 369 -25.68 -3.31 -26.12
CA LYS A 369 -26.12 -2.03 -25.57
C LYS A 369 -25.56 -1.78 -24.17
N LEU A 370 -25.77 -2.74 -23.26
CA LEU A 370 -25.23 -2.63 -21.91
C LEU A 370 -23.69 -2.67 -21.91
N ALA A 371 -23.08 -3.44 -22.81
CA ALA A 371 -21.63 -3.40 -22.96
C ALA A 371 -21.15 -1.99 -23.32
N ALA A 372 -21.77 -1.34 -24.32
CA ALA A 372 -21.45 0.02 -24.73
C ALA A 372 -21.64 1.03 -23.59
N ASP A 373 -22.75 0.96 -22.84
CA ASP A 373 -23.02 1.86 -21.72
C ASP A 373 -21.94 1.77 -20.62
N TYR A 374 -21.49 0.55 -20.30
CA TYR A 374 -20.44 0.35 -19.29
C TYR A 374 -19.03 0.70 -19.79
N PHE A 375 -18.74 0.50 -21.08
CA PHE A 375 -17.51 1.02 -21.68
C PHE A 375 -17.46 2.55 -21.58
N LEU A 376 -18.56 3.22 -21.98
CA LEU A 376 -18.64 4.66 -21.91
C LEU A 376 -18.51 5.16 -20.47
N LYS A 377 -19.16 4.47 -19.51
CA LYS A 377 -19.01 4.77 -18.08
C LYS A 377 -17.54 4.71 -17.64
N ALA A 378 -16.79 3.68 -18.03
CA ALA A 378 -15.38 3.55 -17.68
C ALA A 378 -14.54 4.70 -18.26
N ILE A 379 -14.72 5.00 -19.55
CA ILE A 379 -13.97 6.06 -20.26
C ILE A 379 -14.25 7.43 -19.64
N LYS A 380 -15.52 7.75 -19.32
CA LYS A 380 -15.89 9.04 -18.71
C LYS A 380 -15.26 9.29 -17.34
N ILE A 381 -14.95 8.24 -16.58
CA ILE A 381 -14.33 8.39 -15.26
C ILE A 381 -12.89 8.88 -15.39
N ASN A 382 -12.13 8.29 -16.32
CA ASN A 382 -10.75 8.66 -16.62
C ASN A 382 -10.40 8.22 -18.05
N PRO A 383 -10.48 9.12 -19.06
CA PRO A 383 -10.22 8.76 -20.45
C PRO A 383 -8.78 8.33 -20.73
N CYS A 384 -7.84 8.72 -19.87
CA CYS A 384 -6.42 8.40 -19.98
C CYS A 384 -6.00 7.27 -19.02
N ASP A 385 -6.94 6.50 -18.48
CA ASP A 385 -6.61 5.40 -17.57
C ASP A 385 -5.82 4.31 -18.32
N PRO A 386 -4.61 3.90 -17.85
CA PRO A 386 -3.82 2.87 -18.50
C PRO A 386 -4.55 1.52 -18.65
N GLN A 387 -5.58 1.27 -17.83
CA GLN A 387 -6.41 0.08 -17.94
C GLN A 387 -7.20 0.05 -19.26
N LEU A 388 -7.48 1.20 -19.90
CA LEU A 388 -8.20 1.25 -21.17
C LEU A 388 -7.36 0.73 -22.33
N GLU A 389 -6.03 0.81 -22.25
CA GLU A 389 -5.15 0.32 -23.31
C GLU A 389 -4.72 -1.13 -23.08
N ASN A 390 -4.72 -1.57 -21.83
CA ASN A 390 -4.12 -2.84 -21.42
C ASN A 390 -4.99 -3.61 -20.41
N PHE A 391 -6.28 -3.74 -20.69
CA PHE A 391 -7.22 -4.40 -19.79
C PHE A 391 -7.04 -5.92 -19.84
N GLN A 392 -6.83 -6.54 -18.68
CA GLN A 392 -6.84 -8.00 -18.56
C GLN A 392 -8.07 -8.47 -17.79
N MET A 393 -8.85 -9.35 -18.43
CA MET A 393 -9.98 -9.99 -17.76
C MET A 393 -9.48 -10.96 -16.69
N THR A 394 -10.25 -11.08 -15.62
CA THR A 394 -9.91 -11.97 -14.50
C THR A 394 -10.10 -13.46 -14.79
N TYR A 395 -10.66 -13.85 -15.95
CA TYR A 395 -10.84 -15.25 -16.35
C TYR A 395 -10.32 -15.57 -17.77
N ARG A 396 -9.69 -14.61 -18.46
CA ARG A 396 -9.01 -14.85 -19.74
C ARG A 396 -7.61 -14.28 -19.67
N ASP A 397 -6.63 -15.09 -20.03
CA ASP A 397 -5.23 -14.66 -20.13
C ASP A 397 -4.97 -13.95 -21.45
N LYS A 398 -5.78 -12.93 -21.73
CA LYS A 398 -5.68 -12.06 -22.90
C LYS A 398 -5.84 -10.63 -22.46
N LYS A 399 -4.92 -9.78 -22.93
CA LYS A 399 -5.00 -8.33 -22.75
C LYS A 399 -5.77 -7.72 -23.91
N TYR A 400 -6.55 -6.69 -23.60
CA TYR A 400 -7.42 -6.00 -24.54
C TYR A 400 -7.14 -4.51 -24.48
N ASN A 401 -6.93 -3.93 -25.66
CA ASN A 401 -7.14 -2.50 -25.85
C ASN A 401 -8.66 -2.27 -25.97
N ILE A 402 -9.22 -1.47 -25.08
CA ILE A 402 -10.65 -1.24 -24.97
C ILE A 402 -11.17 -0.44 -26.18
N PHE A 403 -10.40 0.51 -26.70
CA PHE A 403 -10.78 1.29 -27.89
C PHE A 403 -10.83 0.42 -29.15
N ASP A 404 -9.85 -0.48 -29.32
CA ASP A 404 -9.88 -1.49 -30.39
C ASP A 404 -11.10 -2.40 -30.27
N LEU A 405 -11.41 -2.82 -29.05
CA LEU A 405 -12.52 -3.72 -28.77
C LEU A 405 -13.86 -3.07 -29.12
N ILE A 406 -14.06 -1.82 -28.70
CA ILE A 406 -15.24 -1.01 -29.01
C ILE A 406 -15.34 -0.81 -30.53
N SER A 407 -14.26 -0.44 -31.19
CA SER A 407 -14.24 -0.21 -32.64
C SER A 407 -14.66 -1.45 -33.44
N ARG A 408 -14.19 -2.64 -33.02
CA ARG A 408 -14.46 -3.90 -33.73
C ARG A 408 -15.80 -4.56 -33.42
N ASN A 409 -16.36 -4.32 -32.23
CA ASN A 409 -17.53 -5.08 -31.76
C ASN A 409 -18.77 -4.23 -31.47
N ILE A 410 -18.59 -2.91 -31.28
CA ILE A 410 -19.67 -1.99 -30.91
C ILE A 410 -19.93 -0.98 -32.04
N LEU A 411 -18.88 -0.38 -32.62
CA LEU A 411 -19.03 0.66 -33.66
C LEU A 411 -19.35 0.11 -35.06
N THR A 412 -19.36 -1.21 -35.24
CA THR A 412 -19.75 -1.86 -36.51
C THR A 412 -21.27 -1.96 -36.69
N GLU A 413 -22.02 -1.65 -35.64
CA GLU A 413 -23.49 -1.69 -35.61
C GLU A 413 -24.09 -0.32 -36.00
N ASN A 414 -25.33 -0.33 -36.49
CA ASN A 414 -25.97 0.89 -37.03
C ASN A 414 -26.19 1.97 -35.96
N GLU A 415 -25.97 3.26 -36.28
CA GLU A 415 -25.99 4.37 -35.29
C GLU A 415 -27.34 4.50 -34.54
N ASN A 416 -28.42 4.02 -35.16
CA ASN A 416 -29.76 3.99 -34.59
C ASN A 416 -29.95 2.99 -33.43
N SER A 417 -29.04 2.02 -33.24
CA SER A 417 -29.21 0.93 -32.26
C SER A 417 -28.89 1.32 -30.82
N TYR A 418 -28.08 2.37 -30.60
CA TYR A 418 -27.57 2.74 -29.26
C TYR A 418 -27.61 4.24 -28.94
N GLY A 419 -28.12 5.08 -29.84
CA GLY A 419 -28.33 6.51 -29.60
C GLY A 419 -27.05 7.27 -29.24
N ILE A 420 -27.13 8.12 -28.21
CA ILE A 420 -26.04 9.04 -27.80
C ILE A 420 -24.77 8.28 -27.39
N THR A 421 -24.91 7.09 -26.77
CA THR A 421 -23.77 6.28 -26.30
C THR A 421 -22.79 5.96 -27.44
N LEU A 422 -23.28 5.56 -28.62
CA LEU A 422 -22.41 5.19 -29.73
C LEU A 422 -21.64 6.39 -30.28
N LYS A 423 -22.31 7.54 -30.39
CA LYS A 423 -21.71 8.78 -30.87
C LYS A 423 -20.55 9.20 -29.97
N GLU A 424 -20.74 9.14 -28.65
CA GLU A 424 -19.69 9.48 -27.70
C GLU A 424 -18.53 8.47 -27.76
N LEU A 425 -18.81 7.16 -27.80
CA LEU A 425 -17.77 6.14 -27.94
C LEU A 425 -16.96 6.31 -29.23
N LYS A 426 -17.61 6.66 -30.34
CA LYS A 426 -16.96 6.95 -31.63
C LYS A 426 -16.02 8.14 -31.53
N ASN A 427 -16.42 9.21 -30.83
CA ASN A 427 -15.56 10.37 -30.58
C ASN A 427 -14.32 9.96 -29.77
N TYR A 428 -14.49 9.26 -28.64
CA TYR A 428 -13.37 8.79 -27.82
C TYR A 428 -12.41 7.87 -28.59
N CYS A 429 -12.93 6.93 -29.39
CA CYS A 429 -12.07 6.07 -30.21
C CYS A 429 -11.32 6.86 -31.29
N THR A 430 -11.94 7.88 -31.87
CA THR A 430 -11.29 8.76 -32.87
C THR A 430 -10.18 9.60 -32.24
N GLU A 431 -10.44 10.19 -31.07
CA GLU A 431 -9.44 10.93 -30.29
C GLU A 431 -8.25 10.05 -29.92
N TYR A 432 -8.51 8.83 -29.43
CA TYR A 432 -7.48 7.83 -29.13
C TYR A 432 -6.60 7.51 -30.34
N ASN A 433 -7.21 7.19 -31.48
CA ASN A 433 -6.47 6.87 -32.71
C ASN A 433 -5.62 8.06 -33.21
N ASN A 434 -6.13 9.28 -33.08
CA ASN A 434 -5.39 10.49 -33.45
C ASN A 434 -4.16 10.72 -32.53
N GLN A 435 -4.27 10.39 -31.25
CA GLN A 435 -3.15 10.48 -30.31
C GLN A 435 -2.12 9.37 -30.55
N ALA A 436 -2.58 8.13 -30.73
CA ALA A 436 -1.70 7.00 -31.05
C ALA A 436 -0.95 7.20 -32.37
N GLY A 437 -1.59 7.81 -33.38
CA GLY A 437 -0.95 8.17 -34.65
C GLY A 437 0.15 9.22 -34.52
N LYS A 438 0.02 10.18 -33.59
CA LYS A 438 1.04 11.21 -33.33
C LYS A 438 2.27 10.66 -32.59
N ASN A 439 2.07 9.69 -31.69
CA ASN A 439 3.15 9.05 -30.94
C ASN A 439 3.94 8.01 -31.76
N ASN A 440 3.48 7.69 -32.98
CA ASN A 440 4.13 6.75 -33.91
C ASN A 440 4.84 7.46 -35.08
N VAL A 441 4.95 8.79 -35.07
CA VAL A 441 5.86 9.49 -36.00
C VAL A 441 7.27 9.34 -35.42
N PRO A 442 8.20 8.66 -36.12
CA PRO A 442 9.58 8.61 -35.67
C PRO A 442 10.19 10.00 -35.81
N ASP A 443 10.74 10.54 -34.73
CA ASP A 443 11.77 11.58 -34.79
C ASP A 443 13.05 11.03 -35.43
#